data_AF-A0AAV5RGW5-F1
#
_entry.id   AF-A0AAV5RGW5-F1
#
_cell.length_a   1.000
_cell.length_b   1.000
_cell.length_c   1.000
_cell.angle_alpha   90.00
_cell.angle_beta   90.00
_cell.angle_gamma   90.00
#
_symmetry.space_group_name_H-M   'P 1'
#
loop_
_entity.id
_entity.type
_entity.pdbx_description
1 polymer ?
#
loop_
_entity_poly.entity_id
_entity_poly.type
_entity_poly.pdbx_seq_one_letter_code
_entity_poly.pdbx_strand_id
1 'polypeptide(L)'
;MLRIITGSYEHNLLCVALDVKHDVFTPIFHFTPHTQSIRCLAWGKKVLASGSNDEHIRLYDLVKRKELGTLIHHDGAILCLEFFKFKWLFSGSADGKICIWRTKDWEILAELKGHKGPVVDMTIHKSGKIMLSVAEDRRLILWNLMTARKAAVRVLPHSPRQVLFVPDTVSEYVVAYARSIDLFTSGGSVLRSWTLKSSIHKIDWYKSYLLVSCDDGSLNFFDINEKEASKDEAKKTEKISKVSNTKSLNIKEKPISEPNFILRGHAARVKDFSILNNYLASVSTDGNIVVWDLEKREQLAVYNAGDRLNCVALVPDEVEHLQKKRALPVEESEPESEPESEDERPKKRAKARKTKVTITEG
;
A
#
# COMPACT_ATOMS: atom_id res chain seq x y z
N MET A 1 1.40 19.94 4.14
CA MET A 1 2.48 19.03 4.55
C MET A 1 2.25 17.66 3.93
N LEU A 2 3.31 16.88 3.77
CA LEU A 2 3.25 15.47 3.36
C LEU A 2 3.71 14.63 4.55
N ARG A 3 2.97 13.59 4.93
CA ARG A 3 3.44 12.65 5.95
C ARG A 3 4.06 11.45 5.26
N ILE A 4 5.26 11.13 5.69
CA ILE A 4 6.02 9.99 5.21
C ILE A 4 6.15 9.04 6.38
N ILE A 5 5.63 7.82 6.20
CA ILE A 5 5.71 6.78 7.20
C ILE A 5 6.59 5.68 6.65
N THR A 6 7.65 5.32 7.37
CA THR A 6 8.61 4.32 6.94
C THR A 6 8.74 3.20 7.95
N GLY A 7 8.92 1.99 7.43
CA GLY A 7 9.24 0.80 8.22
C GLY A 7 10.68 0.41 7.98
N SER A 8 11.42 0.17 9.06
CA SER A 8 12.82 -0.21 9.00
C SER A 8 13.02 -1.73 9.10
N TYR A 9 14.22 -2.16 8.69
CA TYR A 9 14.71 -3.50 8.94
C TYR A 9 14.92 -3.76 10.44
N GLU A 10 15.35 -2.73 11.16
CA GLU A 10 15.49 -2.70 12.63
C GLU A 10 14.15 -2.45 13.32
N HIS A 11 13.05 -3.00 12.80
CA HIS A 11 11.72 -3.03 13.42
C HIS A 11 11.10 -1.68 13.84
N ASN A 12 11.68 -0.55 13.42
CA ASN A 12 11.22 0.80 13.74
C ASN A 12 10.20 1.29 12.72
N LEU A 13 9.17 1.97 13.23
CA LEU A 13 8.16 2.67 12.45
C LEU A 13 8.28 4.17 12.72
N LEU A 14 8.77 4.90 11.73
CA LEU A 14 9.01 6.33 11.82
C LEU A 14 7.97 7.08 10.99
N CYS A 15 7.43 8.18 11.53
CA CYS A 15 6.62 9.14 10.79
C CYS A 15 7.23 10.53 10.83
N VAL A 16 7.45 11.11 9.65
CA VAL A 16 8.00 12.45 9.48
C VAL A 16 7.05 13.26 8.59
N ALA A 17 6.74 14.49 9.00
CA ALA A 17 6.06 15.47 8.15
C ALA A 17 7.08 16.32 7.40
N LEU A 18 6.90 16.45 6.09
CA LEU A 18 7.61 17.38 5.25
C LEU A 18 6.72 18.60 4.96
N ASP A 19 7.21 19.79 5.30
CA ASP A 19 6.68 21.02 4.74
C ASP A 19 7.38 21.35 3.42
N VAL A 20 6.68 21.08 2.32
CA VAL A 20 7.18 21.27 0.94
C VAL A 20 7.55 22.72 0.62
N LYS A 21 7.04 23.71 1.37
CA LYS A 21 7.39 25.11 1.12
C LYS A 21 8.74 25.53 1.70
N HIS A 22 9.16 24.86 2.77
CA HIS A 22 10.34 25.23 3.54
C HIS A 22 11.40 24.12 3.59
N ASP A 23 11.11 22.97 2.97
CA ASP A 23 11.94 21.75 2.97
C ASP A 23 12.33 21.27 4.38
N VAL A 24 11.47 21.55 5.36
CA VAL A 24 11.68 21.18 6.76
C VAL A 24 10.97 19.86 7.07
N PHE A 25 11.75 18.92 7.62
CA PHE A 25 11.24 17.68 8.18
C PHE A 25 10.95 17.84 9.67
N THR A 26 9.77 17.40 10.09
CA THR A 26 9.35 17.39 11.49
C THR A 26 8.99 15.95 11.89
N PRO A 27 9.71 15.33 12.84
CA PRO A 27 9.35 14.01 13.31
C PRO A 27 8.02 14.08 14.09
N ILE A 28 7.09 13.20 13.76
CA ILE A 28 5.76 13.15 14.39
C ILE A 28 5.71 12.08 15.47
N PHE A 29 6.11 10.85 15.12
CA PHE A 29 6.17 9.73 16.04
C PHE A 29 7.23 8.72 15.60
N HIS A 30 7.71 7.97 16.57
CA HIS A 30 8.60 6.83 16.41
C HIS A 30 8.07 5.71 17.29
N PHE A 31 7.74 4.58 16.67
CA PHE A 31 7.33 3.37 17.38
C PHE A 31 8.32 2.25 17.10
N THR A 32 8.50 1.35 18.06
CA THR A 32 9.22 0.08 17.92
C THR A 32 8.22 -1.06 17.99
N PRO A 33 7.32 -1.19 16.99
CA PRO A 33 6.16 -2.04 17.14
C PRO A 33 6.50 -3.52 17.07
N HIS A 34 7.36 -3.92 16.14
CA HIS A 34 7.58 -5.33 15.86
C HIS A 34 8.84 -5.82 16.56
N THR A 35 8.95 -7.14 16.73
CA THR A 35 10.21 -7.76 17.21
C THR A 35 11.17 -8.07 16.07
N GLN A 36 10.65 -8.08 14.84
CA GLN A 36 11.40 -8.31 13.60
C GLN A 36 11.11 -7.23 12.56
N SER A 37 11.85 -7.27 11.45
CA SER A 37 11.80 -6.27 10.38
C SER A 37 10.39 -6.02 9.84
N ILE A 38 10.02 -4.76 9.70
CA ILE A 38 8.79 -4.36 9.03
C ILE A 38 8.96 -4.57 7.53
N ARG A 39 8.02 -5.28 6.90
CA ARG A 39 8.10 -5.69 5.50
C ARG A 39 7.18 -4.90 4.60
N CYS A 40 6.01 -4.54 5.09
CA CYS A 40 5.00 -3.84 4.31
C CYS A 40 4.19 -2.89 5.19
N LEU A 41 3.70 -1.82 4.55
CA LEU A 41 2.82 -0.84 5.14
C LEU A 41 1.62 -0.65 4.22
N ALA A 42 0.44 -0.50 4.81
CA ALA A 42 -0.76 -0.12 4.08
C ALA A 42 -1.46 1.01 4.83
N TRP A 43 -1.81 2.07 4.10
CA TRP A 43 -2.56 3.19 4.65
C TRP A 43 -4.03 3.11 4.27
N GLY A 44 -4.90 3.26 5.28
CA GLY A 44 -6.35 3.20 5.14
C GLY A 44 -7.04 4.33 5.90
N LYS A 45 -7.24 5.48 5.23
CA LYS A 45 -7.94 6.66 5.76
C LYS A 45 -7.34 7.20 7.07
N LYS A 46 -7.73 6.66 8.21
CA LYS A 46 -7.22 7.04 9.55
C LYS A 46 -6.29 6.00 10.16
N VAL A 47 -6.27 4.80 9.60
CA VAL A 47 -5.52 3.66 10.14
C VAL A 47 -4.33 3.39 9.24
N LEU A 48 -3.19 3.10 9.85
CA LEU A 48 -2.05 2.48 9.19
C LEU A 48 -1.94 1.04 9.69
N ALA A 49 -1.69 0.10 8.77
CA ALA A 49 -1.35 -1.27 9.09
C ALA A 49 0.13 -1.52 8.75
N SER A 50 0.87 -2.14 9.66
CA SER A 50 2.22 -2.63 9.43
C SER A 50 2.26 -4.15 9.50
N GLY A 51 2.95 -4.77 8.55
CA GLY A 51 3.21 -6.21 8.52
C GLY A 51 4.69 -6.47 8.69
N SER A 52 5.04 -7.49 9.48
CA SER A 52 6.42 -7.83 9.82
C SER A 52 6.71 -9.32 9.64
N ASN A 53 7.99 -9.65 9.68
CA ASN A 53 8.45 -11.03 9.79
C ASN A 53 8.08 -11.70 11.13
N ASP A 54 7.62 -10.95 12.13
CA ASP A 54 7.09 -11.49 13.39
C ASP A 54 5.65 -12.04 13.28
N GLU A 55 5.15 -12.23 12.05
CA GLU A 55 3.85 -12.86 11.74
C GLU A 55 2.63 -12.03 12.13
N HIS A 56 2.85 -10.84 12.70
CA HIS A 56 1.79 -9.99 13.20
C HIS A 56 1.52 -8.81 12.27
N ILE A 57 0.27 -8.36 12.28
CA ILE A 57 -0.14 -7.10 11.69
C ILE A 57 -0.47 -6.15 12.83
N ARG A 58 0.19 -5.00 12.91
CA ARG A 58 -0.11 -3.97 13.90
C ARG A 58 -0.83 -2.79 13.28
N LEU A 59 -1.78 -2.23 14.02
CA LEU A 59 -2.66 -1.16 13.58
C LEU A 59 -2.41 0.12 14.38
N TYR A 60 -2.36 1.26 13.70
CA TYR A 60 -2.14 2.57 14.32
C TYR A 60 -3.21 3.56 13.90
N ASP A 61 -3.70 4.33 14.86
CA ASP A 61 -4.51 5.51 14.62
C ASP A 61 -3.56 6.68 14.33
N LEU A 62 -3.55 7.15 13.08
CA LEU A 62 -2.71 8.26 12.64
C LEU A 62 -3.17 9.62 13.19
N VAL A 63 -4.41 9.71 13.67
CA VAL A 63 -4.96 10.93 14.26
C VAL A 63 -4.59 11.00 15.73
N LYS A 64 -4.83 9.91 16.47
CA LYS A 64 -4.50 9.83 17.90
C LYS A 64 -3.02 9.55 18.15
N ARG A 65 -2.28 9.15 17.11
CA ARG A 65 -0.86 8.76 17.17
C ARG A 65 -0.64 7.66 18.21
N LYS A 66 -1.47 6.62 18.15
CA LYS A 66 -1.46 5.50 19.10
C LYS A 66 -1.68 4.18 18.37
N GLU A 67 -1.11 3.13 18.92
CA GLU A 67 -1.45 1.76 18.51
C GLU A 67 -2.89 1.44 18.89
N LEU A 68 -3.63 0.84 17.94
CA LEU A 68 -5.01 0.39 18.11
C LEU A 68 -5.09 -1.08 18.55
N GLY A 69 -4.12 -1.88 18.12
CA GLY A 69 -4.05 -3.30 18.45
C GLY A 69 -3.30 -4.10 17.39
N THR A 70 -3.29 -5.42 17.60
CA THR A 70 -2.57 -6.40 16.79
C THR A 70 -3.55 -7.42 16.23
N LEU A 71 -3.41 -7.76 14.94
CA LEU A 71 -4.13 -8.85 14.30
C LEU A 71 -3.22 -10.08 14.26
N ILE A 72 -3.70 -11.15 14.88
CA ILE A 72 -2.97 -12.41 15.03
C ILE A 72 -3.82 -13.50 14.39
N HIS A 73 -3.31 -14.11 13.32
CA HIS A 73 -3.96 -15.23 12.61
C HIS A 73 -3.03 -15.96 11.65
N HIS A 74 -2.14 -15.23 10.99
CA HIS A 74 -1.14 -15.81 10.10
C HIS A 74 -0.10 -16.60 10.90
N ASP A 75 0.43 -17.66 10.27
CA ASP A 75 1.45 -18.57 10.82
C ASP A 75 2.76 -18.40 10.02
N GLY A 76 3.12 -17.14 9.78
CA GLY A 76 4.26 -16.76 8.96
C GLY A 76 4.31 -15.27 8.66
N ALA A 77 5.50 -14.81 8.24
CA ALA A 77 5.80 -13.41 7.96
C ALA A 77 4.75 -12.74 7.06
N ILE A 78 4.32 -11.53 7.41
CA ILE A 78 3.42 -10.72 6.58
C ILE A 78 4.25 -10.03 5.50
N LEU A 79 3.99 -10.36 4.24
CA LEU A 79 4.81 -9.91 3.11
C LEU A 79 4.15 -8.77 2.33
N CYS A 80 2.81 -8.75 2.26
CA CYS A 80 2.08 -7.71 1.57
C CYS A 80 0.76 -7.37 2.30
N LEU A 81 0.38 -6.10 2.24
CA LEU A 81 -0.84 -5.55 2.82
C LEU A 81 -1.46 -4.55 1.85
N GLU A 82 -2.78 -4.60 1.67
CA GLU A 82 -3.50 -3.66 0.81
C GLU A 82 -4.86 -3.29 1.40
N PHE A 83 -5.14 -2.00 1.54
CA PHE A 83 -6.48 -1.52 1.89
C PHE A 83 -7.33 -1.36 0.63
N PHE A 84 -8.55 -1.90 0.64
CA PHE A 84 -9.53 -1.66 -0.40
C PHE A 84 -10.72 -0.84 0.11
N LYS A 85 -10.92 0.34 -0.50
CA LYS A 85 -12.01 1.29 -0.19
C LYS A 85 -12.15 1.61 1.31
N PHE A 86 -11.05 1.49 2.07
CA PHE A 86 -11.00 1.64 3.54
C PHE A 86 -11.94 0.73 4.33
N LYS A 87 -12.58 -0.26 3.69
CA LYS A 87 -13.55 -1.19 4.29
C LYS A 87 -12.94 -2.56 4.55
N TRP A 88 -11.94 -2.90 3.75
CA TRP A 88 -11.30 -4.20 3.77
C TRP A 88 -9.80 -4.01 3.80
N LEU A 89 -9.11 -4.80 4.62
CA LEU A 89 -7.67 -4.97 4.59
C LEU A 89 -7.39 -6.39 4.09
N PHE A 90 -6.49 -6.53 3.14
CA PHE A 90 -6.00 -7.81 2.65
C PHE A 90 -4.58 -8.01 3.15
N SER A 91 -4.27 -9.20 3.65
CA SER A 91 -2.93 -9.56 4.13
C SER A 91 -2.46 -10.85 3.50
N GLY A 92 -1.26 -10.83 2.93
CA GLY A 92 -0.60 -11.99 2.35
C GLY A 92 0.61 -12.36 3.17
N SER A 93 0.75 -13.66 3.45
CA SER A 93 1.78 -14.17 4.35
C SER A 93 2.65 -15.24 3.69
N ALA A 94 3.80 -15.46 4.31
CA ALA A 94 4.70 -16.57 4.06
C ALA A 94 4.02 -17.95 4.26
N ASP A 95 2.92 -18.01 5.01
CA ASP A 95 2.11 -19.23 5.20
C ASP A 95 1.33 -19.68 3.94
N GLY A 96 1.38 -18.90 2.85
CA GLY A 96 0.69 -19.20 1.59
C GLY A 96 -0.80 -18.84 1.57
N LYS A 97 -1.29 -18.17 2.60
CA LYS A 97 -2.68 -17.73 2.74
C LYS A 97 -2.81 -16.22 2.53
N ILE A 98 -4.00 -15.82 2.11
CA ILE A 98 -4.41 -14.41 2.10
C ILE A 98 -5.65 -14.27 2.99
N CYS A 99 -5.61 -13.36 3.96
CA CYS A 99 -6.75 -13.09 4.83
C CYS A 99 -7.42 -11.78 4.43
N ILE A 100 -8.75 -11.76 4.51
CA ILE A 100 -9.57 -10.57 4.29
C ILE A 100 -10.16 -10.13 5.62
N TRP A 101 -9.78 -8.93 6.07
CA TRP A 101 -10.20 -8.33 7.32
C TRP A 101 -11.21 -7.23 7.08
N ARG A 102 -12.26 -7.16 7.90
CA ARG A 102 -13.20 -6.03 7.90
C ARG A 102 -12.64 -4.92 8.78
N THR A 103 -12.49 -3.71 8.25
CA THR A 103 -11.86 -2.60 8.99
C THR A 103 -12.73 -1.99 10.10
N LYS A 104 -14.01 -2.38 10.19
CA LYS A 104 -14.95 -1.88 11.20
C LYS A 104 -14.66 -2.47 12.59
N ASP A 105 -14.40 -3.76 12.63
CA ASP A 105 -14.29 -4.60 13.82
C ASP A 105 -13.00 -5.45 13.82
N TRP A 106 -12.25 -5.43 12.72
CA TRP A 106 -11.06 -6.23 12.48
C TRP A 106 -11.28 -7.74 12.52
N GLU A 107 -12.51 -8.17 12.20
CA GLU A 107 -12.82 -9.59 12.06
C GLU A 107 -12.37 -10.13 10.70
N ILE A 108 -12.02 -11.42 10.69
CA ILE A 108 -11.68 -12.15 9.47
C ILE A 108 -12.97 -12.58 8.77
N LEU A 109 -13.08 -12.21 7.50
CA LEU A 109 -14.24 -12.54 6.67
C LEU A 109 -14.02 -13.82 5.88
N ALA A 110 -12.80 -13.98 5.40
CA ALA A 110 -12.43 -15.08 4.53
C ALA A 110 -10.91 -15.29 4.56
N GLU A 111 -10.54 -16.54 4.35
CA GLU A 111 -9.16 -16.99 4.17
C GLU A 111 -9.06 -17.66 2.80
N LEU A 112 -8.23 -17.08 1.94
CA LEU A 112 -8.02 -17.54 0.57
C LEU A 112 -6.84 -18.52 0.56
N LYS A 113 -7.16 -19.81 0.41
CA LYS A 113 -6.18 -20.91 0.39
C LYS A 113 -5.90 -21.37 -1.04
N GLY A 114 -4.63 -21.41 -1.45
CA GLY A 114 -4.29 -21.86 -2.80
C GLY A 114 -2.84 -21.82 -3.21
N HIS A 115 -2.07 -20.87 -2.68
CA HIS A 115 -0.64 -20.85 -2.88
C HIS A 115 0.02 -21.95 -2.05
N LYS A 116 1.14 -22.47 -2.58
CA LYS A 116 1.96 -23.50 -1.94
C LYS A 116 3.26 -22.94 -1.36
N GLY A 117 3.44 -21.63 -1.42
CA GLY A 117 4.59 -20.92 -0.90
C GLY A 117 4.23 -19.48 -0.57
N PRO A 118 5.21 -18.70 -0.07
CA PRO A 118 5.00 -17.34 0.41
C PRO A 118 4.27 -16.43 -0.60
N VAL A 119 3.18 -15.81 -0.17
CA VAL A 119 2.46 -14.81 -0.98
C VAL A 119 3.25 -13.52 -0.96
N VAL A 120 3.95 -13.22 -2.04
CA VAL A 120 4.86 -12.07 -2.10
C VAL A 120 4.11 -10.77 -2.33
N ASP A 121 3.03 -10.81 -3.11
CA ASP A 121 2.27 -9.60 -3.46
C ASP A 121 0.84 -9.90 -3.92
N MET A 122 -0.01 -8.87 -3.85
CA MET A 122 -1.38 -8.90 -4.33
C MET A 122 -1.81 -7.53 -4.85
N THR A 123 -2.80 -7.55 -5.75
CA THR A 123 -3.44 -6.34 -6.27
C THR A 123 -4.93 -6.56 -6.46
N ILE A 124 -5.72 -5.55 -6.09
CA ILE A 124 -7.17 -5.61 -6.20
C ILE A 124 -7.63 -4.79 -7.39
N HIS A 125 -8.49 -5.37 -8.22
CA HIS A 125 -9.05 -4.64 -9.35
C HIS A 125 -9.97 -3.53 -8.86
N LYS A 126 -10.03 -2.39 -9.58
CA LYS A 126 -10.86 -1.22 -9.22
C LYS A 126 -12.34 -1.55 -8.94
N SER A 127 -12.88 -2.58 -9.62
CA SER A 127 -14.25 -3.06 -9.39
C SER A 127 -14.46 -3.67 -8.00
N GLY A 128 -13.41 -4.19 -7.35
CA GLY A 128 -13.48 -4.90 -6.07
C GLY A 128 -14.03 -6.32 -6.17
N LYS A 129 -14.25 -6.83 -7.39
CA LYS A 129 -14.81 -8.18 -7.61
C LYS A 129 -13.74 -9.24 -7.77
N ILE A 130 -12.55 -8.84 -8.21
CA ILE A 130 -11.43 -9.74 -8.47
C ILE A 130 -10.15 -9.20 -7.85
N MET A 131 -9.25 -10.13 -7.53
CA MET A 131 -7.93 -9.86 -7.00
C MET A 131 -6.93 -10.80 -7.68
N LEU A 132 -5.73 -10.30 -7.95
CA LEU A 132 -4.60 -11.12 -8.35
C LEU A 132 -3.66 -11.26 -7.17
N SER A 133 -3.13 -12.46 -6.98
CA SER A 133 -2.02 -12.68 -6.06
C SER A 133 -0.92 -13.50 -6.73
N VAL A 134 0.30 -13.26 -6.29
CA VAL A 134 1.49 -13.94 -6.76
C VAL A 134 2.31 -14.42 -5.57
N ALA A 135 3.00 -15.55 -5.75
CA ALA A 135 3.79 -16.18 -4.71
C ALA A 135 5.09 -16.75 -5.24
N GLU A 136 6.00 -17.10 -4.33
CA GLU A 136 7.29 -17.73 -4.65
C GLU A 136 7.12 -19.12 -5.30
N ASP A 137 5.93 -19.73 -5.20
CA ASP A 137 5.56 -20.97 -5.89
C ASP A 137 5.42 -20.80 -7.42
N ARG A 138 5.71 -19.61 -7.95
CA ARG A 138 5.58 -19.19 -9.35
C ARG A 138 4.16 -19.25 -9.86
N ARG A 139 3.16 -19.20 -8.99
CA ARG A 139 1.75 -19.17 -9.38
C ARG A 139 1.21 -17.76 -9.27
N LEU A 140 0.45 -17.38 -10.28
CA LEU A 140 -0.46 -16.26 -10.25
C LEU A 140 -1.88 -16.82 -10.11
N ILE A 141 -2.59 -16.38 -9.08
CA ILE A 141 -3.96 -16.83 -8.82
C ILE A 141 -4.90 -15.63 -8.97
N LEU A 142 -5.93 -15.83 -9.78
CA LEU A 142 -7.07 -14.92 -9.87
C LEU A 142 -8.14 -15.38 -8.89
N TRP A 143 -8.54 -14.48 -8.01
CA TRP A 143 -9.57 -14.72 -7.00
C TRP A 143 -10.85 -13.99 -7.37
N ASN A 144 -11.98 -14.65 -7.17
CA ASN A 144 -13.28 -14.01 -7.15
C ASN A 144 -13.58 -13.61 -5.69
N LEU A 145 -13.58 -12.30 -5.42
CA LEU A 145 -13.81 -11.75 -4.08
C LEU A 145 -15.28 -11.82 -3.64
N MET A 146 -16.22 -11.97 -4.58
CA MET A 146 -17.65 -12.12 -4.23
C MET A 146 -17.94 -13.49 -3.61
N THR A 147 -17.17 -14.51 -3.99
CA THR A 147 -17.34 -15.88 -3.50
C THR A 147 -16.17 -16.36 -2.64
N ALA A 148 -15.11 -15.55 -2.51
CA ALA A 148 -13.84 -15.88 -1.85
C ALA A 148 -13.22 -17.20 -2.36
N ARG A 149 -13.28 -17.43 -3.69
CA ARG A 149 -12.79 -18.66 -4.33
C ARG A 149 -11.80 -18.36 -5.45
N LYS A 150 -10.93 -19.34 -5.74
CA LYS A 150 -10.05 -19.33 -6.90
C LYS A 150 -10.87 -19.38 -8.18
N ALA A 151 -10.64 -18.43 -9.08
CA ALA A 151 -11.23 -18.38 -10.40
C ALA A 151 -10.29 -18.97 -11.46
N ALA A 152 -9.00 -18.62 -11.41
CA ALA A 152 -7.99 -19.16 -12.33
C ALA A 152 -6.62 -19.26 -11.65
N VAL A 153 -5.78 -20.17 -12.15
CA VAL A 153 -4.39 -20.33 -11.71
C VAL A 153 -3.51 -20.40 -12.94
N ARG A 154 -2.41 -19.66 -12.93
CA ARG A 154 -1.41 -19.65 -13.99
C ARG A 154 -0.03 -19.88 -13.41
N VAL A 155 0.78 -20.69 -14.09
CA VAL A 155 2.19 -20.87 -13.76
C VAL A 155 3.01 -19.87 -14.56
N LEU A 156 3.84 -19.11 -13.86
CA LEU A 156 4.74 -18.12 -14.41
C LEU A 156 6.12 -18.77 -14.68
N PRO A 157 6.88 -18.25 -15.66
CA PRO A 157 8.17 -18.83 -16.01
C PRO A 157 9.22 -18.61 -14.90
N HIS A 158 9.12 -17.49 -14.16
CA HIS A 158 10.09 -17.07 -13.13
C HIS A 158 9.37 -16.71 -11.82
N SER A 159 10.13 -16.58 -10.72
CA SER A 159 9.62 -16.12 -9.42
C SER A 159 9.11 -14.67 -9.54
N PRO A 160 7.80 -14.41 -9.38
CA PRO A 160 7.28 -13.06 -9.40
C PRO A 160 7.73 -12.31 -8.14
N ARG A 161 7.80 -10.98 -8.24
CA ARG A 161 8.03 -10.07 -7.11
C ARG A 161 6.81 -9.22 -6.81
N GLN A 162 6.11 -8.78 -7.85
CA GLN A 162 4.96 -7.89 -7.70
C GLN A 162 4.00 -8.06 -8.88
N VAL A 163 2.72 -7.75 -8.65
CA VAL A 163 1.65 -7.78 -9.65
C VAL A 163 0.80 -6.52 -9.55
N LEU A 164 0.45 -5.90 -10.68
CA LEU A 164 -0.40 -4.73 -10.72
C LEU A 164 -1.43 -4.83 -11.83
N PHE A 165 -2.67 -4.43 -11.57
CA PHE A 165 -3.61 -4.14 -12.65
C PHE A 165 -3.20 -2.86 -13.38
N VAL A 166 -3.42 -2.84 -14.70
CA VAL A 166 -3.28 -1.60 -15.48
C VAL A 166 -4.47 -0.67 -15.15
N PRO A 167 -4.25 0.61 -14.79
CA PRO A 167 -5.33 1.49 -14.35
C PRO A 167 -6.41 1.74 -15.41
N ASP A 168 -6.03 1.87 -16.68
CA ASP A 168 -6.92 2.36 -17.73
C ASP A 168 -7.60 1.23 -18.52
N THR A 169 -7.12 0.00 -18.39
CA THR A 169 -7.66 -1.16 -19.11
C THR A 169 -8.44 -2.06 -18.19
N VAL A 170 -9.49 -2.68 -18.73
CA VAL A 170 -10.44 -3.46 -17.93
C VAL A 170 -9.85 -4.80 -17.47
N SER A 171 -8.79 -5.29 -18.10
CA SER A 171 -8.35 -6.67 -17.90
C SER A 171 -6.88 -6.96 -18.21
N GLU A 172 -6.02 -5.95 -18.26
CA GLU A 172 -4.57 -6.18 -18.38
C GLU A 172 -3.90 -6.05 -17.02
N TYR A 173 -2.82 -6.79 -16.85
CA TYR A 173 -2.03 -6.76 -15.62
C TYR A 173 -0.56 -6.92 -15.94
N VAL A 174 0.27 -6.34 -15.10
CA VAL A 174 1.73 -6.38 -15.18
C VAL A 174 2.24 -7.29 -14.08
N VAL A 175 3.21 -8.15 -14.41
CA VAL A 175 3.94 -8.94 -13.43
C VAL A 175 5.41 -8.55 -13.51
N ALA A 176 5.96 -8.08 -12.39
CA ALA A 176 7.39 -7.85 -12.24
C ALA A 176 8.08 -9.10 -11.69
N TYR A 177 9.24 -9.40 -12.25
CA TYR A 177 10.17 -10.41 -11.79
C TYR A 177 11.46 -9.73 -11.32
N ALA A 178 12.52 -10.52 -11.10
CA ALA A 178 13.79 -9.97 -10.62
C ALA A 178 14.42 -8.95 -11.57
N ARG A 179 14.38 -9.16 -12.89
CA ARG A 179 15.00 -8.29 -13.91
C ARG A 179 14.13 -8.07 -15.15
N SER A 180 12.89 -8.54 -15.12
CA SER A 180 11.98 -8.44 -16.25
C SER A 180 10.59 -8.06 -15.77
N ILE A 181 9.83 -7.46 -16.67
CA ILE A 181 8.44 -7.07 -16.46
C ILE A 181 7.66 -7.59 -17.65
N ASP A 182 6.60 -8.37 -17.40
CA ASP A 182 5.73 -8.87 -18.45
C ASP A 182 4.33 -8.24 -18.31
N LEU A 183 3.82 -7.68 -19.41
CA LEU A 183 2.44 -7.25 -19.54
C LEU A 183 1.59 -8.40 -20.07
N PHE A 184 0.53 -8.73 -19.36
CA PHE A 184 -0.40 -9.79 -19.72
C PHE A 184 -1.77 -9.24 -20.10
N THR A 185 -2.41 -9.91 -21.06
CA THR A 185 -3.84 -9.73 -21.34
C THR A 185 -4.71 -10.55 -20.39
N SER A 186 -6.03 -10.34 -20.46
CA SER A 186 -7.04 -11.05 -19.67
C SER A 186 -7.00 -12.56 -19.83
N GLY A 187 -6.74 -13.03 -21.06
CA GLY A 187 -6.56 -14.44 -21.40
C GLY A 187 -5.21 -15.03 -20.97
N GLY A 188 -4.31 -14.24 -20.38
CA GLY A 188 -3.01 -14.68 -19.88
C GLY A 188 -1.91 -14.78 -20.96
N SER A 189 -2.14 -14.28 -22.17
CA SER A 189 -1.07 -14.12 -23.16
C SER A 189 -0.16 -12.94 -22.78
N VAL A 190 1.14 -13.09 -23.00
CA VAL A 190 2.11 -12.00 -22.81
C VAL A 190 1.99 -11.05 -24.00
N LEU A 191 1.63 -9.79 -23.76
CA LEU A 191 1.57 -8.72 -24.74
C LEU A 191 2.97 -8.15 -24.99
N ARG A 192 3.68 -7.83 -23.91
CA ARG A 192 5.03 -7.25 -23.95
C ARG A 192 5.87 -7.75 -22.79
N SER A 193 7.19 -7.74 -23.00
CA SER A 193 8.19 -8.02 -21.98
C SER A 193 9.27 -6.94 -22.04
N TRP A 194 9.58 -6.35 -20.90
CA TRP A 194 10.72 -5.45 -20.73
C TRP A 194 11.79 -6.18 -19.91
N THR A 195 13.04 -6.10 -20.34
CA THR A 195 14.19 -6.62 -19.59
C THR A 195 15.06 -5.46 -19.15
N LEU A 196 15.36 -5.38 -17.86
CA LEU A 196 16.18 -4.34 -17.25
C LEU A 196 17.57 -4.87 -16.89
N LYS A 197 18.57 -3.98 -16.89
CA LYS A 197 19.95 -4.31 -16.47
C LYS A 197 20.03 -4.56 -14.96
N SER A 198 19.29 -3.80 -14.17
CA SER A 198 19.29 -3.85 -12.71
C SER A 198 18.13 -4.67 -12.18
N SER A 199 18.29 -5.19 -10.95
CA SER A 199 17.23 -5.93 -10.27
C SER A 199 16.12 -4.99 -9.80
N ILE A 200 14.86 -5.44 -9.88
CA ILE A 200 13.65 -4.66 -9.59
C ILE A 200 13.16 -4.94 -8.18
N HIS A 201 12.92 -3.90 -7.37
CA HIS A 201 12.39 -4.06 -6.02
C HIS A 201 10.89 -3.81 -5.93
N LYS A 202 10.43 -2.71 -6.52
CA LYS A 202 9.02 -2.33 -6.57
C LYS A 202 8.65 -1.67 -7.90
N ILE A 203 7.41 -1.86 -8.31
CA ILE A 203 6.70 -1.20 -9.39
C ILE A 203 5.43 -0.51 -8.85
N ASP A 204 5.05 0.60 -9.47
CA ASP A 204 3.75 1.26 -9.27
C ASP A 204 3.41 2.14 -10.48
N TRP A 205 2.16 2.59 -10.56
CA TRP A 205 1.68 3.45 -11.62
C TRP A 205 1.75 4.93 -11.25
N TYR A 206 2.25 5.74 -12.17
CA TYR A 206 2.13 7.19 -12.13
C TYR A 206 1.59 7.70 -13.47
N LYS A 207 0.31 8.11 -13.49
CA LYS A 207 -0.39 8.48 -14.73
C LYS A 207 -0.29 7.32 -15.74
N SER A 208 0.26 7.54 -16.94
CA SER A 208 0.50 6.52 -17.96
C SER A 208 1.85 5.79 -17.82
N TYR A 209 2.69 6.22 -16.87
CA TYR A 209 4.01 5.64 -16.67
C TYR A 209 3.99 4.50 -15.66
N LEU A 210 4.71 3.43 -15.98
CA LEU A 210 5.12 2.42 -15.02
C LEU A 210 6.43 2.85 -14.37
N LEU A 211 6.39 3.13 -13.07
CA LEU A 211 7.56 3.46 -12.28
C LEU A 211 8.18 2.17 -11.73
N VAL A 212 9.49 2.04 -11.85
CA VAL A 212 10.27 0.86 -11.46
C VAL A 212 11.46 1.30 -10.61
N SER A 213 11.56 0.75 -9.40
CA SER A 213 12.72 0.96 -8.53
C SER A 213 13.75 -0.16 -8.70
N CYS A 214 15.03 0.24 -8.71
CA CYS A 214 16.12 -0.67 -9.00
C CYS A 214 17.19 -0.75 -7.90
N ASP A 215 17.94 -1.86 -7.90
CA ASP A 215 19.06 -2.10 -6.98
C ASP A 215 20.20 -1.06 -7.10
N ASP A 216 20.31 -0.35 -8.21
CA ASP A 216 21.35 0.65 -8.50
C ASP A 216 21.01 2.06 -7.98
N GLY A 217 19.92 2.22 -7.23
CA GLY A 217 19.48 3.51 -6.71
C GLY A 217 18.64 4.33 -7.70
N SER A 218 18.39 3.80 -8.89
CA SER A 218 17.59 4.48 -9.91
C SER A 218 16.10 4.18 -9.82
N LEU A 219 15.32 5.18 -10.19
CA LEU A 219 13.87 5.10 -10.41
C LEU A 219 13.62 5.34 -11.89
N ASN A 220 13.15 4.30 -12.59
CA ASN A 220 12.99 4.26 -14.04
C ASN A 220 11.50 4.38 -14.41
N PHE A 221 11.19 5.23 -15.39
CA PHE A 221 9.82 5.43 -15.88
C PHE A 221 9.68 4.85 -17.28
N PHE A 222 8.69 3.98 -17.47
CA PHE A 222 8.37 3.36 -18.76
C PHE A 222 6.97 3.78 -19.21
N ASP A 223 6.85 4.34 -20.41
CA ASP A 223 5.56 4.58 -21.02
C ASP A 223 5.04 3.30 -21.68
N ILE A 224 3.86 2.86 -21.27
CA ILE A 224 3.22 1.66 -21.78
C ILE A 224 2.41 1.98 -23.04
N ASN A 225 2.06 3.23 -23.29
CA ASN A 225 1.29 3.60 -24.48
C ASN A 225 2.16 3.98 -25.68
N GLU A 226 3.47 4.13 -25.48
CA GLU A 226 4.40 4.38 -26.58
C GLU A 226 4.41 3.15 -27.50
N LYS A 227 3.77 3.30 -28.66
CA LYS A 227 4.02 2.43 -29.81
C LYS A 227 5.49 2.64 -30.15
N GLU A 228 6.28 1.57 -30.19
CA GLU A 228 7.67 1.61 -30.67
C GLU A 228 7.77 2.61 -31.82
N ALA A 229 8.48 3.71 -31.60
CA ALA A 229 8.91 4.57 -32.69
C ALA A 229 9.68 3.67 -33.66
N SER A 230 9.03 3.44 -34.80
CA SER A 230 9.56 2.91 -36.06
C SER A 230 10.65 1.82 -35.98
N LYS A 231 10.24 0.61 -36.38
CA LYS A 231 11.09 -0.43 -36.98
C LYS A 231 11.85 0.02 -38.27
N ASP A 232 12.04 1.31 -38.50
CA ASP A 232 12.70 1.87 -39.69
C ASP A 232 14.15 2.32 -39.47
N GLU A 233 14.62 2.48 -38.21
CA GLU A 233 16.04 2.76 -37.97
C GLU A 233 16.91 1.50 -37.91
N ALA A 234 16.34 0.35 -37.51
CA ALA A 234 17.04 -0.95 -37.55
C ALA A 234 17.22 -1.50 -38.97
N LYS A 235 16.48 -1.00 -39.97
CA LYS A 235 16.62 -1.40 -41.38
C LYS A 235 17.66 -0.59 -42.16
N LYS A 236 18.15 0.54 -41.63
CA LYS A 236 19.21 1.32 -42.28
C LYS A 236 20.62 0.81 -41.98
N THR A 237 20.81 0.01 -40.93
CA THR A 237 22.11 -0.56 -40.54
C THR A 237 22.33 -1.99 -41.04
N GLU A 238 21.32 -2.69 -41.58
CA GLU A 238 21.47 -4.05 -42.16
C GLU A 238 22.07 -4.10 -43.58
N LYS A 239 22.40 -2.97 -44.21
CA LYS A 239 23.05 -2.96 -45.54
C LYS A 239 24.58 -3.00 -45.50
N ILE A 240 25.22 -3.02 -44.33
CA ILE A 240 26.69 -3.03 -44.22
C ILE A 240 27.14 -4.12 -43.23
N SER A 241 27.03 -5.39 -43.62
CA SER A 241 27.90 -6.49 -43.16
C SER A 241 27.42 -7.84 -43.68
N LYS A 242 27.40 -8.01 -45.01
CA LYS A 242 27.51 -9.36 -45.58
C LYS A 242 29.00 -9.70 -45.63
N VAL A 243 29.53 -10.42 -44.64
CA VAL A 243 30.53 -11.50 -44.80
C VAL A 243 30.64 -12.26 -43.48
N SER A 244 30.66 -13.59 -43.60
CA SER A 244 31.05 -14.64 -42.65
C SER A 244 29.95 -15.36 -41.87
N ASN A 245 29.67 -16.57 -42.38
CA ASN A 245 28.98 -17.67 -41.75
C ASN A 245 29.72 -18.14 -40.49
N THR A 246 29.02 -18.24 -39.36
CA THR A 246 29.15 -19.37 -38.43
C THR A 246 27.82 -19.59 -37.71
N LYS A 247 27.33 -20.84 -37.76
CA LYS A 247 26.13 -21.30 -37.04
C LYS A 247 26.43 -21.34 -35.54
N SER A 248 25.98 -20.31 -34.83
CA SER A 248 25.72 -20.37 -33.39
C SER A 248 24.21 -20.18 -33.18
N LEU A 249 23.60 -21.07 -32.41
CA LEU A 249 22.19 -20.99 -32.00
C LEU A 249 22.04 -19.77 -31.08
N ASN A 250 21.86 -18.60 -31.69
CA ASN A 250 21.60 -17.37 -30.97
C ASN A 250 20.24 -17.47 -30.27
N ILE A 251 20.28 -17.69 -28.96
CA ILE A 251 19.24 -17.27 -28.04
C ILE A 251 19.04 -15.79 -28.35
N LYS A 252 17.91 -15.41 -28.95
CA LYS A 252 17.56 -14.02 -29.17
C LYS A 252 17.43 -13.37 -27.78
N GLU A 253 18.51 -12.75 -27.31
CA GLU A 253 18.47 -11.87 -26.15
C GLU A 253 17.40 -10.83 -26.43
N LYS A 254 16.35 -10.81 -25.59
CA LYS A 254 15.31 -9.78 -25.69
C LYS A 254 16.00 -8.41 -25.55
N PRO A 255 15.70 -7.44 -26.42
CA PRO A 255 16.34 -6.13 -26.35
C PRO A 255 16.09 -5.53 -24.96
N ILE A 256 17.14 -4.97 -24.37
CA ILE A 256 17.07 -4.23 -23.12
C ILE A 256 16.21 -3.00 -23.40
N SER A 257 15.15 -2.79 -22.63
CA SER A 257 14.31 -1.60 -22.81
C SER A 257 14.97 -0.42 -22.11
N GLU A 258 15.10 0.69 -22.83
CA GLU A 258 15.51 1.96 -22.24
C GLU A 258 14.30 2.65 -21.60
N PRO A 259 14.46 3.28 -20.42
CA PRO A 259 13.40 4.04 -19.78
C PRO A 259 13.26 5.43 -20.43
N ASN A 260 12.05 5.99 -20.39
CA ASN A 260 11.77 7.34 -20.90
C ASN A 260 12.53 8.42 -20.11
N PHE A 261 12.63 8.25 -18.79
CA PHE A 261 13.53 9.03 -17.95
C PHE A 261 13.86 8.30 -16.65
N ILE A 262 14.91 8.79 -15.97
CA ILE A 262 15.47 8.18 -14.78
C ILE A 262 15.65 9.26 -13.71
N LEU A 263 15.16 9.00 -12.49
CA LEU A 263 15.51 9.78 -11.30
C LEU A 263 16.65 9.07 -10.57
N ARG A 264 17.72 9.79 -10.25
CA ARG A 264 18.89 9.28 -9.52
C ARG A 264 19.15 10.18 -8.31
N GLY A 265 19.27 9.57 -7.13
CA GLY A 265 19.54 10.29 -5.88
C GLY A 265 19.86 9.39 -4.70
N HIS A 266 19.49 8.11 -4.78
CA HIS A 266 19.93 7.12 -3.81
C HIS A 266 21.29 6.55 -4.19
N ALA A 267 22.16 6.36 -3.19
CA ALA A 267 23.47 5.71 -3.37
C ALA A 267 23.37 4.18 -3.29
N ALA A 268 22.27 3.68 -2.70
CA ALA A 268 21.99 2.26 -2.53
C ALA A 268 20.63 1.87 -3.11
N ARG A 269 20.28 0.61 -2.92
CA ARG A 269 19.07 -0.04 -3.46
C ARG A 269 17.81 0.65 -2.96
N VAL A 270 16.96 1.10 -3.87
CA VAL A 270 15.63 1.62 -3.53
C VAL A 270 14.71 0.45 -3.23
N LYS A 271 14.26 0.32 -1.98
CA LYS A 271 13.46 -0.83 -1.53
C LYS A 271 11.98 -0.66 -1.82
N ASP A 272 11.48 0.54 -1.60
CA ASP A 272 10.07 0.86 -1.73
C ASP A 272 9.94 2.35 -2.09
N PHE A 273 8.80 2.70 -2.65
CA PHE A 273 8.40 4.05 -2.90
C PHE A 273 6.87 4.15 -2.85
N SER A 274 6.39 5.34 -2.53
CA SER A 274 4.96 5.65 -2.48
C SER A 274 4.71 6.98 -3.16
N ILE A 275 3.62 7.05 -3.91
CA ILE A 275 3.21 8.24 -4.67
C ILE A 275 1.96 8.83 -4.02
N LEU A 276 1.96 10.15 -3.86
CA LEU A 276 0.78 10.92 -3.46
C LEU A 276 0.72 12.20 -4.27
N ASN A 277 -0.31 12.29 -5.12
CA ASN A 277 -0.48 13.36 -6.11
C ASN A 277 0.74 13.43 -7.05
N ASN A 278 1.49 14.54 -7.01
CA ASN A 278 2.70 14.75 -7.80
C ASN A 278 3.99 14.52 -7.00
N TYR A 279 3.88 14.07 -5.75
CA TYR A 279 5.04 13.80 -4.91
C TYR A 279 5.30 12.32 -4.82
N LEU A 280 6.58 11.96 -4.89
CA LEU A 280 7.07 10.60 -4.71
C LEU A 280 8.00 10.61 -3.50
N ALA A 281 7.84 9.67 -2.58
CA ALA A 281 8.84 9.39 -1.56
C ALA A 281 9.41 8.01 -1.83
N SER A 282 10.73 7.92 -1.96
CA SER A 282 11.44 6.66 -2.12
C SER A 282 12.38 6.43 -0.95
N VAL A 283 12.49 5.16 -0.54
CA VAL A 283 13.31 4.74 0.58
C VAL A 283 14.37 3.75 0.13
N SER A 284 15.55 3.88 0.73
CA SER A 284 16.72 3.09 0.35
C SER A 284 17.30 2.35 1.54
N THR A 285 18.11 1.35 1.21
CA THR A 285 18.87 0.56 2.19
C THR A 285 19.91 1.39 2.94
N ASP A 286 20.31 2.55 2.42
CA ASP A 286 21.21 3.50 3.08
C ASP A 286 20.55 4.30 4.22
N GLY A 287 19.24 4.14 4.41
CA GLY A 287 18.47 4.84 5.44
C GLY A 287 17.99 6.22 5.05
N ASN A 288 18.19 6.61 3.80
CA ASN A 288 17.67 7.87 3.27
C ASN A 288 16.23 7.70 2.75
N ILE A 289 15.43 8.71 3.07
CA ILE A 289 14.15 9.00 2.46
C ILE A 289 14.40 10.16 1.50
N VAL A 290 14.13 9.97 0.22
CA VAL A 290 14.25 11.04 -0.78
C VAL A 290 12.87 11.36 -1.32
N VAL A 291 12.50 12.64 -1.27
CA VAL A 291 11.23 13.16 -1.79
C VAL A 291 11.47 13.85 -3.12
N TRP A 292 10.62 13.55 -4.09
CA TRP A 292 10.73 14.03 -5.47
C TRP A 292 9.47 14.80 -5.85
N ASP A 293 9.66 15.87 -6.62
CA ASP A 293 8.60 16.52 -7.39
C ASP A 293 8.54 15.85 -8.77
N LEU A 294 7.44 15.16 -9.08
CA LEU A 294 7.28 14.46 -10.35
C LEU A 294 6.91 15.39 -11.52
N GLU A 295 6.42 16.60 -11.26
CA GLU A 295 6.18 17.59 -12.33
C GLU A 295 7.49 18.23 -12.77
N LYS A 296 8.34 18.61 -11.79
CA LYS A 296 9.66 19.18 -12.06
C LYS A 296 10.74 18.15 -12.35
N ARG A 297 10.52 16.90 -11.93
CA ARG A 297 11.47 15.78 -12.00
C ARG A 297 12.75 16.05 -11.20
N GLU A 298 12.59 16.73 -10.08
CA GLU A 298 13.68 17.18 -9.21
C GLU A 298 13.58 16.54 -7.84
N GLN A 299 14.73 16.38 -7.20
CA GLN A 299 14.82 16.02 -5.80
C GLN A 299 14.45 17.26 -4.95
N LEU A 300 13.43 17.13 -4.10
CA LEU A 300 13.00 18.20 -3.20
C LEU A 300 13.80 18.17 -1.89
N ALA A 301 13.79 17.03 -1.21
CA ALA A 301 14.31 16.95 0.14
C ALA A 301 14.83 15.54 0.45
N VAL A 302 15.81 15.45 1.34
CA VAL A 302 16.39 14.20 1.82
C VAL A 302 16.34 14.17 3.34
N TYR A 303 15.84 13.06 3.89
CA TYR A 303 15.82 12.82 5.32
C TYR A 303 16.57 11.53 5.62
N ASN A 304 17.58 11.60 6.49
CA ASN A 304 18.30 10.43 6.95
C ASN A 304 17.67 9.90 8.24
N ALA A 305 17.09 8.71 8.17
CA ALA A 305 16.45 8.06 9.32
C ALA A 305 17.46 7.30 10.21
N GLY A 306 18.69 7.09 9.75
CA GLY A 306 19.74 6.34 10.46
C GLY A 306 19.63 4.82 10.33
N ASP A 307 18.44 4.29 9.98
CA ASP A 307 18.18 2.86 9.86
C ASP A 307 17.98 2.42 8.43
N ARG A 308 18.29 1.16 8.13
CA ARG A 308 17.93 0.54 6.84
C ARG A 308 16.41 0.51 6.66
N LEU A 309 15.89 1.18 5.64
CA LEU A 309 14.45 1.25 5.37
C LEU A 309 14.00 0.15 4.39
N ASN A 310 12.83 -0.44 4.66
CA ASN A 310 12.23 -1.51 3.84
C ASN A 310 11.01 -1.04 3.08
N CYS A 311 10.13 -0.26 3.73
CA CYS A 311 8.84 0.11 3.16
C CYS A 311 8.46 1.56 3.50
N VAL A 312 7.62 2.17 2.67
CA VAL A 312 7.16 3.56 2.82
C VAL A 312 5.71 3.73 2.43
N ALA A 313 4.99 4.57 3.17
CA ALA A 313 3.65 5.02 2.84
C ALA A 313 3.59 6.55 2.90
N LEU A 314 3.15 7.18 1.81
CA LEU A 314 2.78 8.59 1.81
C LEU A 314 1.34 8.77 2.25
N VAL A 315 1.13 9.71 3.17
CA VAL A 315 -0.18 10.01 3.75
C VAL A 315 -0.46 11.51 3.63
N PRO A 316 -1.64 11.91 3.15
CA PRO A 316 -2.03 13.32 3.13
C PRO A 316 -2.24 13.85 4.55
N ASP A 317 -1.95 15.13 4.77
CA ASP A 317 -2.06 15.76 6.09
C ASP A 317 -3.51 15.91 6.58
N GLU A 318 -4.49 15.80 5.68
CA GLU A 318 -5.93 15.90 5.98
C GLU A 318 -6.44 14.91 7.03
N VAL A 319 -5.65 13.87 7.33
CA VAL A 319 -6.00 12.83 8.31
C VAL A 319 -6.33 13.43 9.69
N GLU A 320 -5.65 14.49 10.11
CA GLU A 320 -5.96 15.17 11.39
C GLU A 320 -7.20 16.10 11.31
N HIS A 321 -7.42 16.76 10.18
CA HIS A 321 -8.58 17.65 10.00
C HIS A 321 -9.93 16.90 9.96
N LEU A 322 -9.92 15.59 9.71
CA LEU A 322 -11.09 14.72 9.81
C LEU A 322 -11.67 14.60 11.23
N GLN A 323 -10.98 15.06 12.28
CA GLN A 323 -11.59 15.23 13.61
C GLN A 323 -12.37 16.55 13.70
N LYS A 324 -11.82 17.65 13.17
CA LYS A 324 -12.43 18.99 13.28
C LYS A 324 -13.80 19.09 12.60
N LYS A 325 -14.04 18.39 11.49
CA LYS A 325 -15.35 18.37 10.83
C LYS A 325 -16.45 17.58 11.56
N ARG A 326 -16.10 16.80 12.60
CA ARG A 326 -17.05 15.94 13.32
C ARG A 326 -17.36 16.42 14.74
N ALA A 327 -16.64 17.43 15.23
CA ALA A 327 -16.98 18.17 16.43
C ALA A 327 -17.84 19.37 16.01
N LEU A 328 -19.14 19.16 15.82
CA LEU A 328 -20.09 20.26 15.97
C LEU A 328 -20.08 20.67 17.45
N PRO A 329 -20.10 21.97 17.79
CA PRO A 329 -20.18 22.38 19.18
C PRO A 329 -21.47 21.83 19.78
N VAL A 330 -21.38 21.14 20.91
CA VAL A 330 -22.51 21.05 21.83
C VAL A 330 -22.73 22.48 22.29
N GLU A 331 -23.84 23.10 21.89
CA GLU A 331 -24.25 24.39 22.45
C GLU A 331 -24.36 24.23 23.96
N GLU A 332 -23.49 24.93 24.69
CA GLU A 332 -23.67 25.22 26.10
C GLU A 332 -24.96 26.03 26.22
N SER A 333 -26.01 25.40 26.73
CA SER A 333 -27.22 26.11 27.16
C SER A 333 -26.87 26.96 28.38
N GLU A 334 -26.75 28.28 28.18
CA GLU A 334 -26.74 29.25 29.28
C GLU A 334 -28.07 29.20 30.06
N PRO A 335 -28.06 29.52 31.37
CA PRO A 335 -29.18 29.31 32.26
C PRO A 335 -30.32 30.30 31.99
N GLU A 336 -31.54 29.80 31.84
CA GLU A 336 -32.75 30.62 31.74
C GLU A 336 -32.95 31.44 33.01
N SER A 337 -33.07 32.74 32.82
CA SER A 337 -33.45 33.75 33.81
C SER A 337 -34.89 33.55 34.29
N GLU A 338 -35.07 33.41 35.60
CA GLU A 338 -36.38 33.49 36.27
C GLU A 338 -36.97 34.91 36.18
N PRO A 339 -38.28 35.07 35.98
CA PRO A 339 -38.99 36.27 36.40
C PRO A 339 -39.67 36.05 37.76
N GLU A 340 -39.38 36.97 38.69
CA GLU A 340 -40.08 37.14 39.96
C GLU A 340 -41.57 37.45 39.75
N SER A 341 -42.46 36.81 40.51
CA SER A 341 -43.56 37.52 41.16
C SER A 341 -44.10 36.72 42.36
N GLU A 342 -44.28 37.49 43.44
CA GLU A 342 -44.81 37.16 44.76
C GLU A 342 -46.25 36.61 44.66
N ASP A 343 -46.68 35.67 45.50
CA ASP A 343 -47.22 35.95 46.85
C ASP A 343 -47.97 34.73 47.45
N GLU A 344 -48.17 34.78 48.77
CA GLU A 344 -49.05 33.95 49.63
C GLU A 344 -48.61 32.53 50.12
N ARG A 345 -48.12 32.55 51.36
CA ARG A 345 -48.11 31.49 52.41
C ARG A 345 -49.55 31.05 52.82
N PRO A 346 -49.76 30.14 53.82
CA PRO A 346 -49.13 28.84 54.15
C PRO A 346 -50.17 27.74 54.56
N LYS A 347 -49.65 26.57 54.99
CA LYS A 347 -50.23 25.54 55.93
C LYS A 347 -50.97 24.33 55.33
N LYS A 348 -50.45 23.11 55.54
CA LYS A 348 -50.74 22.19 56.68
C LYS A 348 -50.40 20.72 56.37
N ARG A 349 -49.53 20.16 57.21
CA ARG A 349 -49.58 18.83 57.87
C ARG A 349 -50.81 17.95 57.55
N ALA A 350 -50.62 16.68 57.16
CA ALA A 350 -51.01 15.48 57.95
C ALA A 350 -50.93 14.11 57.19
N LYS A 351 -50.18 13.18 57.80
CA LYS A 351 -50.47 11.76 58.10
C LYS A 351 -50.98 10.79 57.01
N ALA A 352 -50.10 9.84 56.69
CA ALA A 352 -50.23 8.37 56.81
C ALA A 352 -51.60 7.68 56.61
N ARG A 353 -51.63 6.66 55.73
CA ARG A 353 -52.32 5.39 56.03
C ARG A 353 -51.80 4.21 55.19
N LYS A 354 -51.45 3.13 55.90
CA LYS A 354 -51.21 1.76 55.39
C LYS A 354 -52.55 1.05 55.14
N THR A 355 -52.61 0.19 54.12
CA THR A 355 -53.41 -1.06 54.09
C THR A 355 -52.86 -1.95 52.95
N LYS A 356 -52.14 -3.05 53.24
CA LYS A 356 -52.58 -4.47 53.33
C LYS A 356 -53.41 -4.93 52.11
N VAL A 357 -52.80 -5.69 51.18
CA VAL A 357 -52.77 -7.17 51.06
C VAL A 357 -54.14 -7.79 50.80
N THR A 358 -54.29 -8.44 49.64
CA THR A 358 -54.94 -9.76 49.52
C THR A 358 -54.48 -10.49 48.25
N ILE A 359 -54.03 -11.72 48.47
CA ILE A 359 -53.78 -12.80 47.51
C ILE A 359 -55.05 -13.67 47.49
N THR A 360 -55.43 -14.20 46.33
CA THR A 360 -56.11 -15.51 46.11
C THR A 360 -56.05 -15.76 44.59
N GLU A 361 -55.19 -16.65 44.08
CA GLU A 361 -55.37 -18.11 43.91
C GLU A 361 -56.53 -18.53 42.99
N GLY A 362 -56.17 -19.38 42.03
CA GLY A 362 -56.98 -19.98 40.97
C GLY A 362 -56.07 -20.55 39.91
#